data_AF-A0A6L9SFV9-F1
#
_entry.id   AF-A0A6L9SFV9-F1
#
_cell.length_a   1.000
_cell.length_b   1.000
_cell.length_c   1.000
_cell.angle_alpha   90.00
_cell.angle_beta   90.00
_cell.angle_gamma   90.00
#
_symmetry.space_group_name_H-M   'P 1'
#
loop_
_entity.id
_entity.type
_entity.pdbx_description
1 polymer ?
#
loop_
_entity_poly.entity_id
_entity_poly.type
_entity_poly.pdbx_seq_one_letter_code
_entity_poly.pdbx_strand_id
1 'polypeptide(L)'
;MRAHRCARTAHRWSTRPRPERGMPCPHHGDLTQPDALDAALDGVDAVFLLWPLFTTEAAPAAVGAIARHARRVVYLSAMSGNGDERPDGFWGEIEELIERSGVEWTFLRGGGFATNLLGWADQIRTDGVVRWPYGGAGRSLIHEADIADVAVRALLDDGHTGRTYSLTGPEVVTQAEQVRIIGEAIGREVRWEELPPDGARKQLLAEWGDEGYVDTALRAWADMVDNPEPVTDTVEQVTGRPARTFRQWAIDHADDFRGQAD
;
A
#
# COMPACT_ATOMS: atom_id res chain seq x y z
N MET A 1 -23.73 30.76 -16.14
CA MET A 1 -22.31 30.57 -16.51
C MET A 1 -21.45 31.58 -15.75
N ARG A 2 -20.89 31.18 -14.60
CA ARG A 2 -19.82 31.92 -13.92
C ARG A 2 -18.70 30.93 -13.67
N ALA A 3 -17.62 31.07 -14.43
CA ALA A 3 -16.39 30.32 -14.24
C ALA A 3 -15.69 30.89 -13.00
N HIS A 4 -15.69 30.15 -11.89
CA HIS A 4 -14.82 30.46 -10.76
C HIS A 4 -13.39 30.08 -11.14
N ARG A 5 -12.55 31.10 -11.39
CA ARG A 5 -11.10 30.91 -11.53
C ARG A 5 -10.56 30.50 -10.16
N CYS A 6 -9.97 29.32 -10.08
CA CYS A 6 -9.20 28.87 -8.93
C CYS A 6 -7.98 29.79 -8.75
N ALA A 7 -7.89 30.48 -7.61
CA ALA A 7 -6.78 31.36 -7.29
C ALA A 7 -5.53 30.52 -7.01
N ARG A 8 -4.42 30.87 -7.67
CA ARG A 8 -3.13 30.22 -7.53
C ARG A 8 -2.44 30.71 -6.26
N THR A 9 -2.29 29.85 -5.27
CA THR A 9 -1.30 30.01 -4.21
C THR A 9 -0.27 28.90 -4.36
N ALA A 10 0.84 29.25 -5.01
CA ALA A 10 2.01 28.39 -5.13
C ALA A 10 2.77 28.39 -3.80
N HIS A 11 2.59 27.35 -3.00
CA HIS A 11 3.59 26.97 -1.99
C HIS A 11 4.44 25.83 -2.55
N ARG A 12 5.75 26.04 -2.47
CA ARG A 12 6.82 25.34 -3.17
C ARG A 12 7.04 23.95 -2.55
N TRP A 13 6.25 22.97 -2.95
CA TRP A 13 6.55 21.54 -2.82
C TRP A 13 6.45 20.90 -4.21
N SER A 14 7.59 20.89 -4.91
CA SER A 14 7.85 20.17 -6.17
C SER A 14 7.90 18.67 -5.83
N THR A 15 7.04 17.78 -6.32
CA THR A 15 7.01 17.21 -7.69
C THR A 15 5.64 16.56 -8.04
N ARG A 16 4.49 17.14 -7.66
CA ARG A 16 3.20 16.53 -8.08
C ARG A 16 2.99 16.68 -9.60
N PRO A 17 2.58 15.62 -10.32
CA PRO A 17 2.16 15.76 -11.71
C PRO A 17 1.03 16.78 -11.81
N ARG A 18 1.04 17.58 -12.88
CA ARG A 18 -0.01 18.57 -13.11
C ARG A 18 -1.35 17.84 -13.21
N PRO A 19 -2.43 18.30 -12.53
CA PRO A 19 -3.74 17.69 -12.70
C PRO A 19 -4.11 17.73 -14.18
N GLU A 20 -4.51 16.58 -14.72
CA GLU A 20 -4.91 16.44 -16.11
C GLU A 20 -6.16 17.31 -16.39
N ARG A 21 -6.32 17.75 -17.65
CA ARG A 21 -7.46 18.58 -18.03
C ARG A 21 -8.75 17.77 -17.82
N GLY A 22 -9.59 18.21 -16.88
CA GLY A 22 -10.87 17.59 -16.57
C GLY A 22 -11.02 17.11 -15.14
N MET A 23 -9.94 17.04 -14.36
CA MET A 23 -10.05 16.78 -12.92
C MET A 23 -10.77 17.94 -12.22
N PRO A 24 -11.80 17.67 -11.39
CA PRO A 24 -12.36 18.69 -10.50
C PRO A 24 -11.26 19.24 -9.58
N CYS A 25 -11.46 20.48 -9.10
CA CYS A 25 -10.51 21.08 -8.17
C CYS A 25 -10.35 20.15 -6.95
N PRO A 26 -9.11 19.95 -6.45
CA PRO A 26 -8.90 19.16 -5.25
C PRO A 26 -9.64 19.79 -4.08
N HIS A 27 -10.38 18.96 -3.35
CA HIS A 27 -11.00 19.34 -2.08
C HIS A 27 -9.97 19.13 -0.96
N HIS A 28 -9.96 20.02 0.03
CA HIS A 28 -9.10 19.89 1.20
C HIS A 28 -9.89 19.21 2.32
N GLY A 29 -9.38 18.10 2.84
CA GLY A 29 -9.91 17.40 4.00
C GLY A 29 -8.77 16.79 4.83
N ASP A 30 -9.02 16.54 6.10
CA ASP A 30 -8.08 15.94 7.03
C ASP A 30 -8.82 14.91 7.88
N LEU A 31 -8.34 13.66 7.88
CA LEU A 31 -8.97 12.55 8.62
C LEU A 31 -8.95 12.78 10.15
N THR A 32 -8.09 13.66 10.66
CA THR A 32 -8.03 14.05 12.07
C THR A 32 -8.92 15.23 12.43
N GLN A 33 -9.52 15.89 11.44
CA GLN A 33 -10.36 17.08 11.62
C GLN A 33 -11.74 16.85 10.98
N PRO A 34 -12.72 16.32 11.72
CA PRO A 34 -14.02 15.93 11.18
C PRO A 34 -14.76 17.04 10.43
N ASP A 35 -14.69 18.28 10.90
CA ASP A 35 -15.35 19.43 10.26
C ASP A 35 -14.75 19.74 8.88
N ALA A 36 -13.43 19.57 8.72
CA ALA A 36 -12.76 19.72 7.43
C ALA A 36 -13.11 18.56 6.49
N LEU A 37 -13.34 17.36 7.04
CA LEU A 37 -13.71 16.18 6.29
C LEU A 37 -15.16 16.27 5.78
N ASP A 38 -16.11 16.76 6.58
CA ASP A 38 -17.50 16.95 6.16
C ASP A 38 -17.61 17.83 4.91
N ALA A 39 -16.90 18.96 4.87
CA ALA A 39 -16.92 19.86 3.71
C ALA A 39 -16.26 19.25 2.46
N ALA A 40 -15.28 18.35 2.65
CA ALA A 40 -14.62 17.66 1.55
C ALA A 40 -15.48 16.54 0.95
N LEU A 41 -16.43 16.02 1.72
CA LEU A 41 -17.30 14.90 1.35
C LEU A 41 -18.65 15.33 0.77
N ASP A 42 -18.95 16.63 0.73
CA ASP A 42 -20.21 17.13 0.15
C ASP A 42 -20.37 16.68 -1.31
N GLY A 43 -21.45 15.94 -1.58
CA GLY A 43 -21.74 15.37 -2.90
C GLY A 43 -20.89 14.16 -3.31
N VAL A 44 -20.17 13.53 -2.36
CA VAL A 44 -19.38 12.31 -2.62
C VAL A 44 -20.24 11.05 -2.45
N ASP A 45 -20.38 10.27 -3.50
CA ASP A 45 -21.18 9.02 -3.47
C ASP A 45 -20.42 7.81 -2.91
N ALA A 46 -19.10 7.75 -3.08
CA ALA A 46 -18.25 6.65 -2.67
C ALA A 46 -16.85 7.13 -2.29
N VAL A 47 -16.23 6.47 -1.29
CA VAL A 47 -14.91 6.82 -0.74
C VAL A 47 -13.96 5.63 -0.85
N PHE A 48 -12.77 5.85 -1.40
CA PHE A 48 -11.62 4.98 -1.17
C PHE A 48 -10.86 5.50 0.06
N LEU A 49 -10.82 4.69 1.12
CA LEU A 49 -10.16 5.03 2.36
C LEU A 49 -8.80 4.35 2.43
N LEU A 50 -7.74 5.15 2.55
CA LEU A 50 -6.44 4.74 3.05
C LEU A 50 -6.27 5.39 4.42
N TRP A 51 -5.87 4.61 5.42
CA TRP A 51 -5.62 5.14 6.77
C TRP A 51 -4.12 5.41 6.97
N PRO A 52 -3.68 6.69 7.05
CA PRO A 52 -2.27 7.03 7.06
C PRO A 52 -1.68 7.15 8.48
N LEU A 53 -2.44 6.77 9.52
CA LEU A 53 -2.05 6.92 10.91
C LEU A 53 -1.85 5.54 11.56
N PHE A 54 -0.96 5.45 12.53
CA PHE A 54 -0.73 4.22 13.30
C PHE A 54 -1.69 4.07 14.50
N THR A 55 -2.68 4.97 14.62
CA THR A 55 -3.65 4.99 15.72
C THR A 55 -5.07 5.13 15.17
N THR A 56 -6.06 4.77 15.99
CA THR A 56 -7.49 4.84 15.67
C THR A 56 -8.22 5.99 16.35
N GLU A 57 -7.52 6.89 17.04
CA GLU A 57 -8.14 7.98 17.82
C GLU A 57 -9.10 8.84 16.98
N ALA A 58 -8.70 9.17 15.75
CA ALA A 58 -9.52 9.94 14.82
C ALA A 58 -10.55 9.08 14.04
N ALA A 59 -10.42 7.75 14.07
CA ALA A 59 -11.18 6.85 13.19
C ALA A 59 -12.70 6.91 13.40
N PRO A 60 -13.24 6.90 14.64
CA PRO A 60 -14.68 6.99 14.84
C PRO A 60 -15.30 8.24 14.23
N ALA A 61 -14.64 9.39 14.37
CA ALA A 61 -15.13 10.64 13.84
C ALA A 61 -14.99 10.72 12.32
N ALA A 62 -13.88 10.23 11.76
CA ALA A 62 -13.66 10.18 10.31
C ALA A 62 -14.65 9.24 9.61
N VAL A 63 -14.81 8.00 10.11
CA VAL A 63 -15.76 7.02 9.57
C VAL A 63 -17.20 7.54 9.73
N GLY A 64 -17.52 8.17 10.85
CA GLY A 64 -18.82 8.80 11.05
C GLY A 64 -19.13 9.92 10.06
N ALA A 65 -18.13 10.74 9.68
CA ALA A 65 -18.28 11.75 8.63
C ALA A 65 -18.48 11.09 7.26
N ILE A 66 -17.64 10.13 6.91
CA ILE A 66 -17.76 9.36 5.66
C ILE A 66 -19.17 8.76 5.52
N ALA A 67 -19.68 8.13 6.58
CA ALA A 67 -20.99 7.47 6.56
C ALA A 67 -22.19 8.42 6.44
N ARG A 68 -22.03 9.72 6.73
CA ARG A 68 -23.08 10.72 6.52
C ARG A 68 -23.22 11.14 5.05
N HIS A 69 -22.14 11.06 4.28
CA HIS A 69 -22.08 11.60 2.93
C HIS A 69 -22.01 10.50 1.87
N ALA A 70 -21.14 9.52 2.07
CA ALA A 70 -20.88 8.47 1.12
C ALA A 70 -21.77 7.25 1.38
N ARG A 71 -22.35 6.72 0.31
CA ARG A 71 -23.08 5.45 0.35
C ARG A 71 -22.12 4.26 0.49
N ARG A 72 -20.95 4.35 -0.14
CA ARG A 72 -19.99 3.24 -0.29
C ARG A 72 -18.59 3.60 0.19
N VAL A 73 -17.92 2.65 0.86
CA VAL A 73 -16.54 2.77 1.31
C VAL A 73 -15.74 1.55 0.86
N VAL A 74 -14.65 1.78 0.13
CA VAL A 74 -13.63 0.77 -0.16
C VAL A 74 -12.41 1.09 0.69
N TYR A 75 -12.08 0.24 1.65
CA TYR A 75 -10.98 0.48 2.58
C TYR A 75 -9.78 -0.40 2.23
N LEU A 76 -8.62 0.23 2.02
CA LEU A 76 -7.34 -0.46 1.93
C LEU A 76 -6.87 -0.79 3.35
N SER A 77 -7.13 -2.03 3.74
CA SER A 77 -6.75 -2.68 4.99
C SER A 77 -5.46 -3.48 4.80
N ALA A 78 -5.09 -4.26 5.82
CA ALA A 78 -3.95 -5.16 5.79
C ALA A 78 -4.39 -6.63 5.88
N MET A 79 -3.60 -7.51 5.27
CA MET A 79 -3.75 -8.96 5.40
C MET A 79 -3.12 -9.43 6.72
N SER A 80 -3.79 -10.32 7.46
CA SER A 80 -3.22 -11.04 8.61
C SER A 80 -3.11 -12.53 8.31
N GLY A 81 -1.95 -13.12 8.63
CA GLY A 81 -1.69 -14.54 8.39
C GLY A 81 -2.08 -14.98 6.96
N ASN A 82 -3.05 -15.88 6.88
CA ASN A 82 -3.61 -16.46 5.65
C ASN A 82 -4.68 -15.59 4.95
N GLY A 83 -5.02 -14.41 5.51
CA GLY A 83 -5.78 -13.34 4.88
C GLY A 83 -7.29 -13.30 5.15
N ASP A 84 -7.88 -14.40 5.61
CA ASP A 84 -9.32 -14.47 5.89
C ASP A 84 -9.71 -13.80 7.21
N GLU A 85 -8.81 -13.81 8.19
CA GLU A 85 -9.04 -13.26 9.51
C GLU A 85 -8.96 -11.73 9.50
N ARG A 86 -9.71 -11.08 10.40
CA ARG A 86 -9.58 -9.63 10.58
C ARG A 86 -8.15 -9.31 11.04
N PRO A 87 -7.48 -8.30 10.46
CA PRO A 87 -6.17 -7.91 10.92
C PRO A 87 -6.20 -7.33 12.32
N ASP A 88 -5.12 -7.55 13.07
CA ASP A 88 -4.94 -6.94 14.39
C ASP A 88 -4.68 -5.43 14.29
N GLY A 89 -4.82 -4.77 15.44
CA GLY A 89 -4.51 -3.34 15.60
C GLY A 89 -5.45 -2.44 14.81
N PHE A 90 -4.92 -1.29 14.39
CA PHE A 90 -5.74 -0.22 13.83
C PHE A 90 -6.48 -0.63 12.54
N TRP A 91 -5.92 -1.53 11.73
CA TRP A 91 -6.57 -2.02 10.52
C TRP A 91 -7.93 -2.66 10.83
N GLY A 92 -7.96 -3.62 11.75
CA GLY A 92 -9.19 -4.33 12.12
C GLY A 92 -10.16 -3.49 12.93
N GLU A 93 -9.66 -2.62 13.80
CA GLU A 93 -10.50 -1.66 14.52
C GLU A 93 -11.26 -0.74 13.54
N ILE A 94 -10.61 -0.29 12.47
CA ILE A 94 -11.24 0.51 11.42
C ILE A 94 -12.22 -0.31 10.59
N GLU A 95 -11.89 -1.56 10.22
CA GLU A 95 -12.85 -2.47 9.59
C GLU A 95 -14.13 -2.59 10.43
N GLU A 96 -13.99 -2.77 11.74
CA GLU A 96 -15.12 -2.88 12.66
C GLU A 96 -15.95 -1.58 12.75
N LEU A 97 -15.29 -0.42 12.76
CA LEU A 97 -15.98 0.88 12.73
C LEU A 97 -16.77 1.06 11.44
N ILE A 98 -16.20 0.71 10.29
CA ILE A 98 -16.87 0.81 8.98
C ILE A 98 -18.07 -0.13 8.91
N GLU A 99 -17.93 -1.39 9.32
CA GLU A 99 -19.03 -2.35 9.36
C GLU A 99 -20.24 -1.86 10.17
N ARG A 100 -19.97 -1.24 11.33
CA ARG A 100 -21.01 -0.71 12.22
C ARG A 100 -21.62 0.61 11.74
N SER A 101 -21.00 1.28 10.78
CA SER A 101 -21.43 2.61 10.31
C SER A 101 -22.67 2.57 9.40
N GLY A 102 -23.00 1.40 8.85
CA GLY A 102 -24.15 1.20 7.96
C GLY A 102 -23.90 1.53 6.48
N VAL A 103 -22.68 1.96 6.12
CA VAL A 103 -22.27 2.13 4.71
C VAL A 103 -22.14 0.80 3.99
N GLU A 104 -22.32 0.80 2.67
CA GLU A 104 -21.87 -0.33 1.84
C GLU A 104 -20.34 -0.38 1.89
N TRP A 105 -19.76 -1.48 2.34
CA TRP A 105 -18.30 -1.56 2.49
C TRP A 105 -17.69 -2.67 1.63
N THR A 106 -16.44 -2.47 1.26
CA THR A 106 -15.54 -3.50 0.71
C THR A 106 -14.17 -3.33 1.34
N PHE A 107 -13.56 -4.42 1.79
CA PHE A 107 -12.21 -4.40 2.37
C PHE A 107 -11.20 -5.00 1.41
N LEU A 108 -10.13 -4.25 1.15
CA LEU A 108 -8.98 -4.69 0.38
C LEU A 108 -7.84 -4.95 1.35
N ARG A 109 -7.62 -6.20 1.73
CA ARG A 109 -6.55 -6.62 2.65
C ARG A 109 -5.30 -6.92 1.84
N GLY A 110 -4.43 -5.93 1.72
CA GLY A 110 -3.18 -6.10 1.00
C GLY A 110 -2.14 -6.87 1.83
N GLY A 111 -1.42 -7.79 1.19
CA GLY A 111 -0.20 -8.40 1.73
C GLY A 111 0.99 -7.43 1.69
N GLY A 112 2.19 -7.92 1.35
CA GLY A 112 3.35 -7.03 1.13
C GLY A 112 3.20 -6.20 -0.15
N PHE A 113 3.51 -4.91 -0.10
CA PHE A 113 3.48 -4.05 -1.29
C PHE A 113 4.85 -4.06 -1.98
N ALA A 114 4.88 -4.19 -3.30
CA ALA A 114 6.13 -4.16 -4.05
C ALA A 114 6.86 -2.81 -3.89
N THR A 115 6.11 -1.70 -3.75
CA THR A 115 6.65 -0.36 -3.46
C THR A 115 7.45 -0.26 -2.16
N ASN A 116 7.31 -1.20 -1.22
CA ASN A 116 8.15 -1.22 -0.01
C ASN A 116 9.64 -1.40 -0.35
N LEU A 117 9.96 -2.01 -1.49
CA LEU A 117 11.33 -2.23 -1.93
C LEU A 117 12.03 -0.96 -2.42
N LEU A 118 11.29 0.15 -2.60
CA LEU A 118 11.89 1.47 -2.81
C LEU A 118 12.79 1.89 -1.63
N GLY A 119 12.61 1.31 -0.44
CA GLY A 119 13.54 1.46 0.69
C GLY A 119 14.96 0.94 0.40
N TRP A 120 15.14 0.06 -0.58
CA TRP A 120 16.47 -0.41 -1.01
C TRP A 120 17.09 0.44 -2.12
N ALA A 121 16.38 1.42 -2.66
CA ALA A 121 16.83 2.20 -3.81
C ALA A 121 18.21 2.85 -3.58
N ASP A 122 18.45 3.40 -2.39
CA ASP A 122 19.72 4.07 -2.09
C ASP A 122 20.89 3.09 -2.00
N GLN A 123 20.70 1.90 -1.43
CA GLN A 123 21.73 0.84 -1.42
C GLN A 123 22.06 0.40 -2.84
N ILE A 124 21.02 0.15 -3.65
CA ILE A 124 21.16 -0.28 -5.05
C ILE A 124 21.90 0.80 -5.85
N ARG A 125 21.50 2.08 -5.75
CA ARG A 125 22.16 3.19 -6.45
C ARG A 125 23.61 3.37 -6.02
N THR A 126 23.92 3.20 -4.74
CA THR A 126 25.23 3.55 -4.17
C THR A 126 26.31 2.51 -4.47
N ASP A 127 26.07 1.23 -4.16
CA ASP A 127 27.08 0.19 -4.31
C ASP A 127 26.56 -1.09 -5.00
N GLY A 128 25.27 -1.14 -5.35
CA GLY A 128 24.65 -2.30 -5.98
C GLY A 128 24.56 -3.51 -5.04
N VAL A 129 24.60 -3.30 -3.72
CA VAL A 129 24.49 -4.37 -2.71
C VAL A 129 23.36 -4.06 -1.75
N VAL A 130 22.33 -4.90 -1.73
CA VAL A 130 21.27 -4.83 -0.73
C VAL A 130 21.68 -5.68 0.47
N ARG A 131 21.80 -5.02 1.62
CA ARG A 131 22.06 -5.65 2.92
C ARG A 131 20.77 -5.69 3.71
N TRP A 132 20.24 -6.89 3.90
CA TRP A 132 18.97 -7.11 4.59
C TRP A 132 18.93 -8.54 5.15
N PRO A 133 18.12 -8.83 6.20
CA PRO A 133 18.03 -10.17 6.73
C PRO A 133 17.04 -11.04 5.94
N TYR A 134 17.24 -12.34 6.05
CA TYR A 134 16.41 -13.42 5.54
C TYR A 134 16.21 -13.41 4.02
N GLY A 135 17.30 -13.55 3.26
CA GLY A 135 17.24 -13.56 1.79
C GLY A 135 16.33 -14.63 1.20
N GLY A 136 16.14 -15.74 1.91
CA GLY A 136 15.24 -16.83 1.54
C GLY A 136 13.76 -16.60 1.87
N ALA A 137 13.39 -15.50 2.53
CA ALA A 137 12.00 -15.23 2.88
C ALA A 137 11.14 -15.04 1.62
N GLY A 138 10.19 -15.95 1.40
CA GLY A 138 9.31 -15.95 0.23
C GLY A 138 8.16 -14.97 0.40
N ARG A 139 8.09 -13.97 -0.48
CA ARG A 139 7.06 -12.90 -0.44
C ARG A 139 6.17 -12.94 -1.68
N SER A 140 4.90 -12.60 -1.55
CA SER A 140 3.92 -12.48 -2.65
C SER A 140 3.54 -11.02 -2.87
N LEU A 141 4.55 -10.19 -3.17
CA LEU A 141 4.39 -8.73 -3.21
C LEU A 141 3.41 -8.29 -4.32
N ILE A 142 2.39 -7.52 -3.94
CA ILE A 142 1.40 -6.98 -4.87
C ILE A 142 1.86 -5.65 -5.49
N HIS A 143 1.55 -5.47 -6.78
CA HIS A 143 1.74 -4.20 -7.49
C HIS A 143 0.63 -3.21 -7.11
N GLU A 144 0.97 -1.97 -6.79
CA GLU A 144 0.02 -0.92 -6.41
C GLU A 144 -1.01 -0.60 -7.49
N ALA A 145 -0.69 -0.83 -8.77
CA ALA A 145 -1.65 -0.74 -9.86
C ALA A 145 -2.76 -1.81 -9.79
N ASP A 146 -2.46 -3.02 -9.29
CA ASP A 146 -3.48 -4.06 -9.09
C ASP A 146 -4.40 -3.71 -7.91
N ILE A 147 -3.86 -3.12 -6.84
CA ILE A 147 -4.68 -2.59 -5.73
C ILE A 147 -5.64 -1.53 -6.25
N ALA A 148 -5.13 -0.59 -7.07
CA ALA A 148 -5.95 0.45 -7.69
C ALA A 148 -7.01 -0.12 -8.62
N ASP A 149 -6.67 -1.09 -9.47
CA ASP A 149 -7.61 -1.74 -10.39
C ASP A 149 -8.74 -2.44 -9.60
N VAL A 150 -8.43 -3.16 -8.53
CA VAL A 150 -9.43 -3.79 -7.65
C VAL A 150 -10.28 -2.74 -6.92
N ALA A 151 -9.67 -1.67 -6.41
CA ALA A 151 -10.40 -0.57 -5.75
C ALA A 151 -11.38 0.12 -6.69
N VAL A 152 -10.98 0.36 -7.94
CA VAL A 152 -11.86 0.94 -8.97
C VAL A 152 -13.06 0.05 -9.24
N ARG A 153 -12.87 -1.27 -9.37
CA ARG A 153 -13.96 -2.24 -9.52
C ARG A 153 -14.89 -2.20 -8.31
N ALA A 154 -14.34 -2.29 -7.10
CA ALA A 154 -15.12 -2.25 -5.87
C ALA A 154 -15.92 -0.95 -5.68
N LEU A 155 -15.39 0.19 -6.14
CA LEU A 155 -16.07 1.48 -6.09
C LEU A 155 -17.22 1.57 -7.10
N LEU A 156 -16.98 1.14 -8.34
CA LEU A 156 -17.86 1.44 -9.48
C LEU A 156 -18.87 0.33 -9.81
N ASP A 157 -18.49 -0.93 -9.61
CA ASP A 157 -19.31 -2.09 -9.96
C ASP A 157 -20.16 -2.53 -8.76
N ASP A 158 -21.24 -3.28 -9.02
CA ASP A 158 -22.06 -3.90 -7.97
C ASP A 158 -21.53 -5.31 -7.62
N GLY A 159 -21.95 -5.84 -6.46
CA GLY A 159 -21.56 -7.19 -6.00
C GLY A 159 -20.35 -7.25 -5.06
N HIS A 160 -19.76 -6.09 -4.75
CA HIS A 160 -18.62 -5.95 -3.84
C HIS A 160 -19.02 -5.58 -2.40
N THR A 161 -20.29 -5.24 -2.15
CA THR A 161 -20.80 -4.92 -0.81
C THR A 161 -20.65 -6.10 0.14
N GLY A 162 -20.06 -5.85 1.31
CA GLY A 162 -19.80 -6.85 2.34
C GLY A 162 -18.69 -7.86 1.96
N ARG A 163 -17.89 -7.56 0.92
CA ARG A 163 -16.78 -8.42 0.50
C ARG A 163 -15.47 -7.98 1.13
N THR A 164 -14.66 -8.99 1.42
CA THR A 164 -13.27 -8.85 1.84
C THR A 164 -12.40 -9.56 0.82
N TYR A 165 -11.37 -8.88 0.36
CA TYR A 165 -10.45 -9.33 -0.68
C TYR A 165 -9.03 -9.34 -0.14
N SER A 166 -8.44 -10.53 -0.02
CA SER A 166 -7.01 -10.70 0.24
C SER A 166 -6.26 -10.47 -1.07
N LEU A 167 -5.34 -9.51 -1.10
CA LEU A 167 -4.65 -9.06 -2.31
C LEU A 167 -3.16 -9.36 -2.23
N THR A 168 -2.68 -10.19 -3.16
CA THR A 168 -1.27 -10.60 -3.28
C THR A 168 -0.79 -10.44 -4.73
N GLY A 169 0.52 -10.46 -4.94
CA GLY A 169 1.10 -10.73 -6.25
C GLY A 169 0.79 -12.15 -6.74
N PRO A 170 1.07 -12.47 -8.02
CA PRO A 170 0.73 -13.75 -8.64
C PRO A 170 1.70 -14.89 -8.30
N GLU A 171 2.81 -14.60 -7.63
CA GLU A 171 3.91 -15.54 -7.41
C GLU A 171 4.63 -15.23 -6.09
N VAL A 172 5.28 -16.26 -5.53
CA VAL A 172 6.20 -16.10 -4.41
C VAL A 172 7.60 -15.84 -4.97
N VAL A 173 8.23 -14.75 -4.54
CA VAL A 173 9.60 -14.37 -4.88
C VAL A 173 10.38 -14.14 -3.59
N THR A 174 11.51 -14.81 -3.43
CA THR A 174 12.36 -14.59 -2.25
C THR A 174 12.97 -13.19 -2.24
N GLN A 175 13.30 -12.65 -1.07
CA GLN A 175 13.91 -11.32 -0.99
C GLN A 175 15.22 -11.20 -1.81
N ALA A 176 16.05 -12.26 -1.82
CA ALA A 176 17.25 -12.29 -2.66
C ALA A 176 16.93 -12.32 -4.16
N GLU A 177 15.89 -13.05 -4.59
CA GLU A 177 15.43 -13.05 -5.98
C GLU A 177 14.82 -11.71 -6.38
N GLN A 178 14.14 -11.01 -5.48
CA GLN A 178 13.62 -9.67 -5.73
C GLN A 178 14.75 -8.71 -6.11
N VAL A 179 15.84 -8.71 -5.35
CA VAL A 179 17.04 -7.91 -5.62
C VAL A 179 17.66 -8.25 -6.98
N ARG A 180 17.74 -9.56 -7.29
CA ARG A 180 18.23 -10.02 -8.60
C ARG A 180 17.35 -9.54 -9.76
N ILE A 181 16.02 -9.63 -9.62
CA ILE A 181 15.05 -9.20 -10.64
C ILE A 181 15.09 -7.68 -10.82
N ILE A 182 15.25 -6.91 -9.74
CA ILE A 182 15.46 -5.45 -9.83
C ILE A 182 16.74 -5.18 -10.64
N GLY A 183 17.85 -5.88 -10.36
CA GLY A 183 19.09 -5.78 -11.13
C GLY A 183 18.90 -6.03 -12.64
N GLU A 184 18.16 -7.09 -12.98
CA GLU A 184 17.81 -7.38 -14.38
C GLU A 184 17.01 -6.24 -15.03
N ALA A 185 16.03 -5.67 -14.32
CA ALA A 185 15.18 -4.60 -14.84
C ALA A 185 15.97 -3.30 -15.10
N ILE A 186 16.95 -2.98 -14.26
CA ILE A 186 17.83 -1.83 -14.45
C ILE A 186 19.03 -2.11 -15.36
N GLY A 187 19.27 -3.36 -15.76
CA GLY A 187 20.35 -3.75 -16.66
C GLY A 187 21.73 -3.82 -16.02
N ARG A 188 21.83 -4.04 -14.69
CA ARG A 188 23.11 -4.23 -14.00
C ARG A 188 23.01 -5.25 -12.86
N GLU A 189 24.14 -5.85 -12.49
CA GLU A 189 24.17 -6.78 -11.36
C GLU A 189 23.90 -6.05 -10.04
N VAL A 190 22.95 -6.58 -9.26
CA VAL A 190 22.67 -6.15 -7.88
C VAL A 190 22.75 -7.39 -7.01
N ARG A 191 23.53 -7.32 -5.93
CA ARG A 191 23.85 -8.46 -5.07
C ARG A 191 23.08 -8.38 -3.76
N TRP A 192 22.67 -9.55 -3.27
CA TRP A 192 22.19 -9.72 -1.91
C TRP A 192 23.36 -10.01 -0.98
N GLU A 193 23.43 -9.32 0.16
CA GLU A 193 24.35 -9.64 1.25
C GLU A 193 23.54 -9.82 2.53
N GLU A 194 23.56 -11.05 3.04
CA GLU A 194 22.79 -11.43 4.21
C GLU A 194 23.25 -10.63 5.44
N LEU A 195 22.37 -9.80 5.99
CA LEU A 195 22.64 -9.05 7.21
C LEU A 195 22.21 -9.90 8.42
N PRO A 196 23.12 -10.21 9.37
CA PRO A 196 22.75 -10.97 10.55
C PRO A 196 21.60 -10.30 11.33
N PRO A 197 20.67 -11.05 11.94
CA PRO A 197 19.48 -10.49 12.59
C PRO A 197 19.77 -9.39 13.61
N ASP A 198 20.83 -9.51 14.41
CA ASP A 198 21.24 -8.47 15.37
C ASP A 198 21.67 -7.16 14.69
N GLY A 199 22.36 -7.28 13.55
CA GLY A 199 22.75 -6.15 12.72
C GLY A 199 21.54 -5.47 12.09
N ALA A 200 20.61 -6.28 11.55
CA ALA A 200 19.35 -5.80 10.99
C ALA A 200 18.49 -5.10 12.04
N ARG A 201 18.35 -5.69 13.24
CA ARG A 201 17.62 -5.08 14.37
C ARG A 201 18.16 -3.69 14.69
N LYS A 202 19.49 -3.54 14.78
CA LYS A 202 20.12 -2.25 15.07
C LYS A 202 19.81 -1.21 13.98
N GLN A 203 19.87 -1.60 12.71
CA GLN A 203 19.56 -0.69 11.60
C GLN A 203 18.09 -0.27 11.61
N LEU A 204 17.18 -1.24 11.72
CA LEU A 204 15.74 -1.02 11.73
C LEU A 204 15.29 -0.17 12.93
N LEU A 205 15.88 -0.36 14.11
CA LEU A 205 15.60 0.48 15.27
C LEU A 205 16.01 1.93 15.06
N ALA A 206 17.13 2.18 14.39
CA ALA A 206 17.55 3.52 14.07
C ALA A 206 16.60 4.22 13.08
N GLU A 207 15.93 3.43 12.23
CA GLU A 207 15.02 3.93 11.20
C GLU A 207 13.58 4.09 11.69
N TRP A 208 13.06 3.10 12.42
CA TRP A 208 11.64 3.01 12.80
C TRP A 208 11.37 3.39 14.26
N GLY A 209 12.37 3.29 15.14
CA GLY A 209 12.29 3.75 16.53
C GLY A 209 11.42 2.92 17.49
N ASP A 210 10.73 1.87 17.02
CA ASP A 210 9.86 1.03 17.82
C ASP A 210 10.38 -0.42 17.92
N GLU A 211 10.75 -0.84 19.14
CA GLU A 211 11.30 -2.18 19.36
C GLU A 211 10.32 -3.31 19.06
N GLY A 212 9.06 -3.16 19.46
CA GLY A 212 8.04 -4.18 19.24
C GLY A 212 7.75 -4.39 17.76
N TYR A 213 7.72 -3.31 16.99
CA TYR A 213 7.53 -3.33 15.55
C TYR A 213 8.71 -3.98 14.83
N VAL A 214 9.94 -3.59 15.15
CA VAL A 214 11.16 -4.19 14.59
C VAL A 214 11.23 -5.69 14.88
N ASP A 215 11.02 -6.09 16.14
CA ASP A 215 11.10 -7.50 16.54
C ASP A 215 9.99 -8.34 15.91
N THR A 216 8.83 -7.74 15.63
CA THR A 216 7.74 -8.40 14.89
C THR A 216 8.08 -8.56 13.42
N ALA A 217 8.64 -7.54 12.76
CA ALA A 217 9.06 -7.63 11.36
C ALA A 217 10.16 -8.68 11.16
N LEU A 218 11.18 -8.71 12.02
CA LEU A 218 12.26 -9.69 11.95
C LEU A 218 11.75 -11.12 12.14
N ARG A 219 10.85 -11.34 13.11
CA ARG A 219 10.22 -12.65 13.29
C ARG A 219 9.38 -13.06 12.08
N ALA A 220 8.64 -12.13 11.50
CA ALA A 220 7.83 -12.41 10.31
C ALA A 220 8.71 -12.81 9.11
N TRP A 221 9.79 -12.08 8.83
CA TRP A 221 10.70 -12.46 7.74
C TRP A 221 11.44 -13.76 8.01
N ALA A 222 11.80 -14.05 9.27
CA ALA A 222 12.40 -15.33 9.64
C ALA A 222 11.44 -16.49 9.35
N ASP A 223 10.17 -16.36 9.74
CA ASP A 223 9.13 -17.37 9.51
C ASP A 223 8.86 -17.59 8.01
N MET A 224 8.85 -16.52 7.22
CA MET A 224 8.65 -16.56 5.77
C MET A 224 9.72 -17.36 4.98
N VAL A 225 10.84 -17.74 5.61
CA VAL A 225 11.83 -18.63 5.00
C VAL A 225 11.27 -20.05 4.86
N ASP A 226 10.59 -20.55 5.89
CA ASP A 226 10.00 -21.88 5.91
C ASP A 226 8.50 -21.87 5.53
N ASN A 227 7.83 -20.74 5.76
CA ASN A 227 6.40 -20.54 5.56
C ASN A 227 6.15 -19.32 4.65
N PRO A 228 6.40 -19.42 3.33
CA PRO A 228 6.28 -18.27 2.42
C PRO A 228 4.87 -17.67 2.42
N GLU A 229 4.78 -16.38 2.11
CA GLU A 229 3.49 -15.68 1.99
C GLU A 229 2.57 -16.40 0.98
N PRO A 230 1.25 -16.48 1.25
CA PRO A 230 0.31 -17.13 0.35
C PRO A 230 0.13 -16.33 -0.95
N VAL A 231 -0.34 -16.99 -2.00
CA VAL A 231 -0.76 -16.38 -3.27
C VAL A 231 -2.26 -16.56 -3.45
N THR A 232 -2.93 -15.51 -3.86
CA THR A 232 -4.36 -15.46 -4.14
C THR A 232 -4.61 -15.13 -5.61
N ASP A 233 -5.78 -15.50 -6.12
CA ASP A 233 -6.25 -15.17 -7.48
C ASP A 233 -7.25 -14.00 -7.48
N THR A 234 -7.39 -13.30 -6.35
CA THR A 234 -8.41 -12.25 -6.13
C THR A 234 -8.36 -11.14 -7.16
N VAL A 235 -7.15 -10.70 -7.56
CA VAL A 235 -6.98 -9.67 -8.60
C VAL A 235 -7.60 -10.14 -9.92
N GLU A 236 -7.38 -11.39 -10.32
CA GLU A 236 -7.95 -11.95 -11.54
C GLU A 236 -9.47 -12.11 -11.43
N GLN A 237 -9.95 -12.62 -10.31
CA GLN A 237 -11.39 -12.79 -10.07
C GLN A 237 -12.16 -11.45 -10.14
N VAL A 238 -11.59 -10.36 -9.61
CA VAL A 238 -12.25 -9.05 -9.56
C VAL A 238 -12.06 -8.25 -10.85
N THR A 239 -10.85 -8.25 -11.41
CA THR A 239 -10.52 -7.38 -12.55
C THR A 239 -10.70 -8.05 -13.91
N GLY A 240 -10.74 -9.39 -13.94
CA GLY A 240 -10.74 -10.21 -15.16
C GLY A 240 -9.37 -10.33 -15.83
N ARG A 241 -8.28 -9.93 -15.14
CA ARG A 241 -6.91 -10.00 -15.65
C ARG A 241 -5.97 -10.53 -14.56
N PRO A 242 -4.97 -11.36 -14.89
CA PRO A 242 -3.97 -11.80 -13.93
C PRO A 242 -3.29 -10.62 -13.24
N ALA A 243 -2.92 -10.79 -11.96
CA ALA A 243 -2.08 -9.83 -11.25
C ALA A 243 -0.76 -9.61 -11.97
N ARG A 244 -0.21 -8.40 -11.88
CA ARG A 244 1.08 -8.05 -12.46
C ARG A 244 2.19 -8.77 -11.68
N THR A 245 3.14 -9.33 -12.41
CA THR A 245 4.27 -10.05 -11.81
C THR A 245 5.22 -9.09 -11.09
N PHE A 246 6.03 -9.62 -10.17
CA PHE A 246 7.06 -8.81 -9.53
C PHE A 246 8.08 -8.28 -10.55
N ARG A 247 8.37 -9.07 -11.59
CA ARG A 247 9.19 -8.64 -12.72
C ARG A 247 8.62 -7.43 -13.45
N GLN A 248 7.30 -7.40 -13.68
CA GLN A 248 6.67 -6.25 -14.32
C GLN A 248 6.79 -5.00 -13.44
N TRP A 249 6.53 -5.13 -12.13
CA TRP A 249 6.72 -4.03 -11.18
C TRP A 249 8.16 -3.49 -11.19
N ALA A 250 9.16 -4.38 -11.20
CA ALA A 250 10.56 -3.96 -11.23
C ALA A 250 10.93 -3.22 -12.53
N ILE A 251 10.30 -3.55 -13.67
CA ILE A 251 10.46 -2.83 -14.94
C ILE A 251 9.79 -1.46 -14.85
N ASP A 252 8.57 -1.39 -14.33
CA ASP A 252 7.79 -0.15 -14.22
C ASP A 252 8.46 0.86 -13.28
N HIS A 253 9.17 0.37 -12.25
CA HIS A 253 9.92 1.17 -11.29
C HIS A 253 11.44 1.20 -11.53
N ALA A 254 11.93 0.77 -12.69
CA ALA A 254 13.38 0.66 -12.94
C ALA A 254 14.13 1.99 -12.70
N ASP A 255 13.52 3.13 -13.05
CA ASP A 255 14.11 4.46 -12.86
C ASP A 255 14.25 4.84 -11.37
N ASP A 256 13.45 4.25 -10.48
CA ASP A 256 13.59 4.43 -9.04
C ASP A 256 14.83 3.73 -8.46
N PHE A 257 15.54 2.93 -9.26
CA PHE A 257 16.76 2.19 -8.84
C PHE A 257 18.01 2.56 -9.63
N ARG A 258 17.87 3.39 -10.68
CA ARG A 258 18.98 3.94 -11.46
C ARG A 258 19.64 5.11 -10.73
N GLY A 259 20.96 5.22 -10.84
CA GLY A 259 21.70 6.39 -10.37
C GLY A 259 21.56 7.56 -11.34
N GLN A 260 21.93 8.78 -10.94
CA GLN A 260 21.93 9.97 -11.83
C GLN A 260 22.90 9.87 -13.02
N ALA A 261 23.59 8.75 -13.21
CA ALA A 261 24.63 8.55 -14.22
C ALA A 261 24.41 7.32 -15.13
N ASP A 262 23.24 6.67 -15.04
CA ASP A 262 22.86 5.51 -15.88
C ASP A 262 22.01 5.93 -17.09
#